data_AF-F0LIR6-F1
#
_entry.id   AF-F0LIR6-F1
#
_cell.length_a   1.000
_cell.length_b   1.000
_cell.length_c   1.000
_cell.angle_alpha   90.00
_cell.angle_beta   90.00
_cell.angle_gamma   90.00
#
_symmetry.space_group_name_H-M   'P 1'
#
loop_
_entity.id
_entity.type
_entity.pdbx_description
1 polymer ?
#
loop_
_entity_poly.entity_id
_entity_poly.type
_entity_poly.pdbx_seq_one_letter_code
_entity_poly.pdbx_strand_id
1 'polypeptide(L)'
;MKRYAVAFILILALLPFAQACFSPTDNLAVEVYFNKPGIEYNLEPLTNAENVLIEDGRLIYHSHYDERVAVILWEDNGLHLRIEIPVKNWNSTVLSAKFTTPIIFPENSIEKAKELGWEVEGKHAFRRENILVQITPQKGRECSKDSDCSTGGCSGEICTTRENATKVVSICVYRDWYECLKLTSCGCVNGVCTWKPNGAFEQCLKEHGIDPNKVIKMPQADVYIAIYGQKELSEEKRAEIKELFSVLGISCVLENIKFEKRVTSMPEGIVNPYTFNFKEALRVEIEWLKESGILKISDEDIEEIVKVAKRGYAGYNSHIGWYETKDGKYAWIPYYESKDAKLVKCLGKPMTYQLPKGTVELGKPSPSQSPSTPKSPTSSAICGTGIVVLGVLLPLSLRRKD
;
A
#
# COMPACT_ATOMS: atom_id res chain seq x y z
N MET A 1 -28.02 21.80 33.24
CA MET A 1 -26.93 20.92 32.75
C MET A 1 -27.43 19.63 32.09
N LYS A 2 -28.26 18.79 32.72
CA LYS A 2 -28.75 17.52 32.11
C LYS A 2 -29.53 17.67 30.78
N ARG A 3 -30.37 18.71 30.62
CA ARG A 3 -31.15 18.91 29.38
C ARG A 3 -30.30 19.31 28.17
N TYR A 4 -29.24 20.09 28.38
CA TYR A 4 -28.29 20.46 27.32
C TYR A 4 -27.39 19.28 26.94
N ALA A 5 -27.03 18.41 27.89
CA ALA A 5 -26.27 17.19 27.61
C ALA A 5 -27.03 16.21 26.70
N VAL A 6 -28.35 16.05 26.90
CA VAL A 6 -29.19 15.18 26.05
C VAL A 6 -29.35 15.75 24.64
N ALA A 7 -29.55 17.07 24.51
CA ALA A 7 -29.60 17.73 23.21
C ALA A 7 -28.27 17.62 22.45
N PHE A 8 -27.13 17.73 23.14
CA PHE A 8 -25.80 17.61 22.54
C PHE A 8 -25.49 16.18 22.06
N ILE A 9 -25.94 15.15 22.79
CA ILE A 9 -25.80 13.74 22.39
C ILE A 9 -26.66 13.42 21.16
N LEU A 10 -27.87 13.96 21.08
CA LEU A 10 -28.75 13.81 19.91
C LEU A 10 -28.20 14.52 18.68
N ILE A 11 -27.56 15.69 18.84
CA ILE A 11 -26.87 16.39 17.76
C ILE A 11 -25.63 15.59 17.30
N LEU A 12 -24.86 14.99 18.22
CA LEU A 12 -23.73 14.13 17.87
C LEU A 12 -24.16 12.84 17.16
N ALA A 13 -25.34 12.29 17.45
CA ALA A 13 -25.87 11.09 16.81
C ALA A 13 -26.44 11.36 15.40
N LEU A 14 -26.72 12.62 15.06
CA LEU A 14 -27.19 13.06 13.75
C LEU A 14 -26.04 13.54 12.83
N LEU A 15 -24.81 13.59 13.33
CA LEU A 15 -23.66 13.86 12.49
C LEU A 15 -23.39 12.64 11.62
N PRO A 16 -23.43 12.74 10.28
CA PRO A 16 -22.96 11.67 9.43
C PRO A 16 -21.48 11.47 9.71
N PHE A 17 -21.13 10.36 10.35
CA PHE A 17 -19.76 9.90 10.38
C PHE A 17 -19.41 9.49 8.96
N ALA A 18 -18.94 10.43 8.14
CA ALA A 18 -18.22 10.13 6.92
C ALA A 18 -16.95 9.38 7.34
N GLN A 19 -17.05 8.05 7.45
CA GLN A 19 -15.90 7.19 7.67
C GLN A 19 -15.21 7.03 6.33
N ALA A 20 -14.11 7.74 6.15
CA ALA A 20 -13.16 7.42 5.10
C ALA A 20 -12.65 5.99 5.34
N CYS A 21 -12.89 5.11 4.37
CA CYS A 21 -12.51 3.69 4.44
C CYS A 21 -11.80 3.27 3.16
N PHE A 22 -10.92 2.28 3.29
CA PHE A 22 -10.21 1.69 2.16
C PHE A 22 -11.19 0.88 1.29
N SER A 23 -11.18 1.09 -0.03
CA SER A 23 -11.95 0.27 -0.96
C SER A 23 -11.07 -0.84 -1.54
N PRO A 24 -11.54 -2.09 -1.65
CA PRO A 24 -10.80 -3.13 -2.38
C PRO A 24 -10.44 -2.75 -3.82
N THR A 25 -11.23 -1.88 -4.47
CA THR A 25 -10.98 -1.38 -5.84
C THR A 25 -9.83 -0.37 -5.91
N ASP A 26 -9.35 0.16 -4.79
CA ASP A 26 -8.17 1.05 -4.78
C ASP A 26 -6.94 0.33 -5.37
N ASN A 27 -6.82 -0.99 -5.19
CA ASN A 27 -5.77 -1.81 -5.80
C ASN A 27 -5.84 -1.89 -7.35
N LEU A 28 -6.94 -1.47 -7.95
CA LEU A 28 -7.17 -1.43 -9.39
C LEU A 28 -7.14 0.00 -9.94
N ALA A 29 -6.71 0.96 -9.13
CA ALA A 29 -6.76 2.37 -9.46
C ALA A 29 -5.46 3.12 -9.14
N VAL A 30 -5.36 4.31 -9.73
CA VAL A 30 -4.48 5.41 -9.30
C VAL A 30 -5.32 6.67 -9.20
N GLU A 31 -5.06 7.51 -8.20
CA GLU A 31 -5.82 8.72 -7.92
C GLU A 31 -4.88 9.89 -7.61
N VAL A 32 -5.21 11.06 -8.14
CA VAL A 32 -4.53 12.32 -7.91
C VAL A 32 -5.52 13.33 -7.34
N TYR A 33 -5.14 13.93 -6.22
CA TYR A 33 -5.82 15.08 -5.62
C TYR A 33 -5.03 16.36 -5.94
N PHE A 34 -5.58 17.20 -6.80
CA PHE A 34 -4.94 18.42 -7.27
C PHE A 34 -5.08 19.57 -6.26
N ASN A 35 -4.32 19.49 -5.17
CA ASN A 35 -4.38 20.42 -4.04
C ASN A 35 -3.20 21.41 -3.97
N LYS A 36 -2.29 21.40 -4.95
CA LYS A 36 -1.19 22.36 -5.03
C LYS A 36 -1.75 23.78 -5.25
N PRO A 37 -1.35 24.78 -4.46
CA PRO A 37 -1.79 26.16 -4.66
C PRO A 37 -1.50 26.67 -6.07
N GLY A 38 -2.49 27.31 -6.70
CA GLY A 38 -2.38 27.85 -8.05
C GLY A 38 -2.86 26.92 -9.16
N ILE A 39 -3.24 25.67 -8.86
CA ILE A 39 -3.96 24.83 -9.82
C ILE A 39 -5.43 25.30 -9.89
N GLU A 40 -5.89 25.53 -11.11
CA GLU A 40 -7.28 25.91 -11.41
C GLU A 40 -7.91 24.86 -12.33
N TYR A 41 -9.22 24.66 -12.24
CA TYR A 41 -9.95 23.73 -13.09
C TYR A 41 -11.39 24.20 -13.32
N ASN A 42 -12.01 23.72 -14.41
CA ASN A 42 -13.42 23.93 -14.74
C ASN A 42 -14.05 22.67 -15.35
N LEU A 43 -14.95 22.02 -14.63
CA LEU A 43 -15.64 20.78 -15.06
C LEU A 43 -16.93 21.03 -15.86
N GLU A 44 -17.35 22.27 -16.05
CA GLU A 44 -18.54 22.63 -16.83
C GLU A 44 -18.55 22.02 -18.26
N PRO A 45 -17.42 21.99 -19.01
CA PRO A 45 -17.39 21.36 -20.34
C PRO A 45 -17.75 19.88 -20.32
N LEU A 46 -17.35 19.16 -19.26
CA LEU A 46 -17.62 17.73 -19.10
C LEU A 46 -19.06 17.45 -18.61
N THR A 47 -19.61 18.37 -17.82
CA THR A 47 -20.99 18.24 -17.30
C THR A 47 -22.02 18.26 -18.45
N ASN A 48 -21.67 18.90 -19.56
CA ASN A 48 -22.51 19.01 -20.76
C ASN A 48 -22.02 18.14 -21.93
N ALA A 49 -21.00 17.30 -21.71
CA ALA A 49 -20.41 16.47 -22.75
C ALA A 49 -21.25 15.22 -23.03
N GLU A 50 -21.18 14.74 -24.27
CA GLU A 50 -21.69 13.40 -24.58
C GLU A 50 -20.73 12.33 -24.06
N ASN A 51 -21.28 11.16 -23.77
CA ASN A 51 -20.53 9.99 -23.29
C ASN A 51 -19.81 10.20 -21.94
N VAL A 52 -20.36 11.09 -21.10
CA VAL A 52 -20.00 11.27 -19.69
C VAL A 52 -21.19 10.89 -18.82
N LEU A 53 -20.99 9.97 -17.88
CA LEU A 53 -21.96 9.61 -16.85
C LEU A 53 -21.77 10.50 -15.63
N ILE A 54 -22.86 11.07 -15.11
CA ILE A 54 -22.85 11.84 -13.86
C ILE A 54 -23.61 11.04 -12.79
N GLU A 55 -22.91 10.55 -11.77
CA GLU A 55 -23.47 9.74 -10.69
C GLU A 55 -22.84 10.15 -9.35
N ASP A 56 -23.68 10.45 -8.35
CA ASP A 56 -23.25 10.87 -7.00
C ASP A 56 -22.20 12.00 -6.98
N GLY A 57 -22.35 12.99 -7.88
CA GLY A 57 -21.44 14.14 -7.98
C GLY A 57 -20.09 13.79 -8.64
N ARG A 58 -19.99 12.64 -9.29
CA ARG A 58 -18.80 12.19 -10.02
C ARG A 58 -19.08 12.16 -11.52
N LEU A 59 -18.11 12.60 -12.31
CA LEU A 59 -18.12 12.48 -13.77
C LEU A 59 -17.30 11.25 -14.15
N ILE A 60 -17.90 10.32 -14.89
CA ILE A 60 -17.32 9.02 -15.22
C ILE A 60 -17.34 8.85 -16.74
N TYR A 61 -16.18 8.56 -17.33
CA TYR A 61 -16.05 8.34 -18.77
C TYR A 61 -14.94 7.32 -19.10
N HIS A 62 -14.84 6.95 -20.37
CA HIS A 62 -13.82 6.04 -20.86
C HIS A 62 -12.45 6.70 -20.96
N SER A 63 -11.40 6.04 -20.48
CA SER A 63 -10.03 6.53 -20.65
C SER A 63 -9.67 6.66 -22.13
N HIS A 64 -8.99 7.76 -22.46
CA HIS A 64 -8.35 8.03 -23.74
C HIS A 64 -7.13 7.12 -23.98
N TYR A 65 -6.60 6.47 -22.94
CA TYR A 65 -5.49 5.50 -23.06
C TYR A 65 -5.96 4.07 -23.35
N ASP A 66 -7.00 3.60 -22.65
CA ASP A 66 -7.62 2.28 -22.86
C ASP A 66 -9.13 2.39 -22.63
N GLU A 67 -9.92 2.19 -23.69
CA GLU A 67 -11.38 2.32 -23.65
C GLU A 67 -12.05 1.38 -22.64
N ARG A 68 -11.38 0.39 -22.08
CA ARG A 68 -11.97 -0.46 -21.04
C ARG A 68 -11.89 0.21 -19.66
N VAL A 69 -10.96 1.14 -19.47
CA VAL A 69 -10.66 1.74 -18.17
C VAL A 69 -11.52 2.98 -17.93
N ALA A 70 -11.91 3.19 -16.68
CA ALA A 70 -12.71 4.33 -16.26
C ALA A 70 -11.82 5.50 -15.84
N VAL A 71 -12.25 6.70 -16.21
CA VAL A 71 -11.77 7.95 -15.63
C VAL A 71 -12.90 8.55 -14.82
N ILE A 72 -12.59 8.91 -13.56
CA ILE A 72 -13.56 9.39 -12.60
C ILE A 72 -13.05 10.72 -12.04
N LEU A 73 -13.81 11.79 -12.22
CA LEU A 73 -13.54 13.12 -11.70
C LEU A 73 -14.58 13.52 -10.67
N TRP A 74 -14.15 14.18 -9.59
CA TRP A 74 -15.07 14.80 -8.63
C TRP A 74 -14.39 15.92 -7.85
N GLU A 75 -15.20 16.73 -7.18
CA GLU A 75 -14.74 17.82 -6.34
C GLU A 75 -14.97 17.48 -4.86
N ASP A 76 -13.90 17.44 -4.07
CA ASP A 76 -13.94 17.37 -2.60
C ASP A 76 -12.75 18.16 -2.04
N ASN A 77 -12.98 19.42 -1.66
CA ASN A 77 -11.92 20.37 -1.25
C ASN A 77 -10.82 20.56 -2.32
N GLY A 78 -11.12 20.27 -3.58
CA GLY A 78 -10.22 20.31 -4.73
C GLY A 78 -10.59 19.21 -5.73
N LEU A 79 -9.94 19.21 -6.89
CA LEU A 79 -10.22 18.24 -7.95
C LEU A 79 -9.54 16.91 -7.66
N HIS A 80 -10.29 15.82 -7.76
CA HIS A 80 -9.76 14.47 -7.81
C HIS A 80 -9.88 13.90 -9.23
N LEU A 81 -8.82 13.24 -9.68
CA LEU A 81 -8.79 12.42 -10.89
C LEU A 81 -8.42 11.00 -10.49
N ARG A 82 -9.29 10.04 -10.82
CA ARG A 82 -9.05 8.62 -10.59
C ARG A 82 -9.14 7.86 -11.90
N ILE A 83 -8.12 7.07 -12.18
CA ILE A 83 -8.13 6.08 -13.24
C ILE A 83 -8.34 4.73 -12.58
N GLU A 84 -9.45 4.07 -12.88
CA GLU A 84 -9.85 2.81 -12.25
C GLU A 84 -10.14 1.76 -13.31
N ILE A 85 -9.48 0.60 -13.20
CA ILE A 85 -9.82 -0.59 -13.98
C ILE A 85 -11.13 -1.16 -13.40
N PRO A 86 -12.22 -1.24 -14.18
CA PRO A 86 -13.47 -1.82 -13.69
C PRO A 86 -13.31 -3.27 -13.26
N VAL A 87 -14.07 -3.67 -12.25
CA VAL A 87 -14.04 -5.02 -11.68
C VAL A 87 -14.74 -6.01 -12.62
N LYS A 88 -14.03 -7.08 -13.01
CA LYS A 88 -14.56 -8.24 -13.72
C LYS A 88 -15.15 -9.27 -12.76
N ASN A 89 -14.44 -9.55 -11.67
CA ASN A 89 -14.82 -10.55 -10.67
C ASN A 89 -14.35 -10.12 -9.28
N TRP A 90 -15.12 -10.41 -8.24
CA TRP A 90 -14.76 -10.11 -6.85
C TRP A 90 -13.84 -11.16 -6.21
N ASN A 91 -13.62 -12.26 -6.90
CA ASN A 91 -12.74 -13.33 -6.48
C ASN A 91 -11.57 -13.47 -7.44
N SER A 92 -10.35 -13.39 -6.92
CA SER A 92 -9.12 -13.62 -7.69
C SER A 92 -8.38 -14.86 -7.16
N THR A 93 -7.69 -15.53 -8.08
CA THR A 93 -6.84 -16.67 -7.72
C THR A 93 -5.47 -16.18 -7.31
N VAL A 94 -4.93 -16.73 -6.24
CA VAL A 94 -3.55 -16.54 -5.80
C VAL A 94 -2.89 -17.90 -5.68
N LEU A 95 -1.79 -18.09 -6.39
CA LEU A 95 -0.91 -19.22 -6.17
C LEU A 95 0.08 -18.83 -5.08
N SER A 96 0.17 -19.60 -4.01
CA SER A 96 0.98 -19.23 -2.85
C SER A 96 1.80 -20.39 -2.33
N ALA A 97 2.93 -20.07 -1.70
CA ALA A 97 3.72 -21.05 -0.97
C ALA A 97 4.20 -20.44 0.34
N LYS A 98 4.26 -21.26 1.39
CA LYS A 98 4.84 -20.88 2.67
C LYS A 98 5.77 -21.98 3.14
N PHE A 99 6.98 -21.60 3.53
CA PHE A 99 7.98 -22.52 4.08
C PHE A 99 8.89 -21.78 5.05
N THR A 100 9.63 -22.53 5.86
CA THR A 100 10.64 -21.99 6.77
C THR A 100 12.00 -22.47 6.28
N THR A 101 12.97 -21.55 6.23
CA THR A 101 14.35 -21.86 5.84
C THR A 101 15.32 -21.08 6.72
N PRO A 102 16.52 -21.61 7.02
CA PRO A 102 17.62 -20.78 7.47
C PRO A 102 17.91 -19.70 6.43
N ILE A 103 18.08 -18.44 6.88
CA ILE A 103 18.47 -17.35 5.99
C ILE A 103 19.44 -16.39 6.68
N ILE A 104 20.48 -16.02 5.93
CA ILE A 104 21.38 -14.93 6.24
C ILE A 104 21.45 -14.12 4.97
N PHE A 105 20.99 -12.88 5.02
CA PHE A 105 21.02 -12.01 3.85
C PHE A 105 22.47 -11.69 3.48
N PRO A 106 22.92 -12.03 2.26
CA PRO A 106 24.25 -11.63 1.79
C PRO A 106 24.41 -10.12 1.78
N GLU A 107 25.65 -9.64 1.87
CA GLU A 107 25.92 -8.21 1.64
C GLU A 107 25.44 -7.79 0.25
N ASN A 108 24.86 -6.59 0.18
CA ASN A 108 24.31 -5.99 -1.04
C ASN A 108 23.16 -6.79 -1.70
N SER A 109 22.51 -7.72 -0.99
CA SER A 109 21.43 -8.53 -1.58
C SER A 109 20.22 -7.69 -1.97
N ILE A 110 19.97 -6.59 -1.26
CA ILE A 110 18.85 -5.67 -1.56
C ILE A 110 19.13 -4.91 -2.86
N GLU A 111 20.33 -4.39 -3.01
CA GLU A 111 20.79 -3.64 -4.18
C GLU A 111 20.73 -4.53 -5.42
N LYS A 112 21.27 -5.75 -5.33
CA LYS A 112 21.19 -6.75 -6.41
C LYS A 112 19.75 -7.12 -6.76
N ALA A 113 18.86 -7.27 -5.77
CA ALA A 113 17.44 -7.54 -6.06
C ALA A 113 16.79 -6.39 -6.83
N LYS A 114 17.12 -5.13 -6.50
CA LYS A 114 16.64 -3.95 -7.25
C LYS A 114 17.18 -3.90 -8.67
N GLU A 115 18.45 -4.25 -8.90
CA GLU A 115 19.04 -4.35 -10.25
C GLU A 115 18.31 -5.41 -11.11
N LEU A 116 17.80 -6.48 -10.49
CA LEU A 116 16.93 -7.47 -11.13
C LEU A 116 15.48 -7.00 -11.34
N GLY A 117 15.16 -5.73 -11.06
CA GLY A 117 13.83 -5.16 -11.24
C GLY A 117 12.84 -5.46 -10.11
N TRP A 118 13.31 -5.92 -8.94
CA TRP A 118 12.44 -6.08 -7.78
C TRP A 118 12.28 -4.75 -7.02
N GLU A 119 11.04 -4.35 -6.77
CA GLU A 119 10.73 -3.33 -5.79
C GLU A 119 10.88 -3.91 -4.38
N VAL A 120 11.59 -3.19 -3.50
CA VAL A 120 11.87 -3.66 -2.13
C VAL A 120 11.22 -2.73 -1.12
N GLU A 121 10.24 -3.24 -0.38
CA GLU A 121 9.59 -2.57 0.73
C GLU A 121 10.31 -2.95 2.04
N GLY A 122 10.98 -1.98 2.65
CA GLY A 122 11.81 -2.22 3.83
C GLY A 122 13.04 -3.09 3.51
N LYS A 123 13.18 -4.22 4.20
CA LYS A 123 14.31 -5.18 4.01
C LYS A 123 13.87 -6.59 3.64
N HIS A 124 12.56 -6.81 3.51
CA HIS A 124 11.97 -8.13 3.70
C HIS A 124 10.81 -8.45 2.76
N ALA A 125 10.26 -7.45 2.07
CA ALA A 125 9.22 -7.65 1.07
C ALA A 125 9.76 -7.24 -0.32
N PHE A 126 9.67 -8.17 -1.27
CA PHE A 126 10.14 -8.03 -2.63
C PHE A 126 8.94 -8.20 -3.55
N ARG A 127 8.72 -7.23 -4.43
CA ARG A 127 7.63 -7.25 -5.42
C ARG A 127 8.17 -7.10 -6.82
N ARG A 128 7.64 -7.90 -7.75
CA ARG A 128 7.87 -7.75 -9.18
C ARG A 128 6.62 -8.20 -9.90
N GLU A 129 6.03 -7.29 -10.67
CA GLU A 129 4.75 -7.52 -11.35
C GLU A 129 3.69 -8.11 -10.39
N ASN A 130 3.23 -9.33 -10.65
CA ASN A 130 2.25 -10.07 -9.86
C ASN A 130 2.86 -11.00 -8.80
N ILE A 131 4.16 -10.93 -8.55
CA ILE A 131 4.85 -11.73 -7.52
C ILE A 131 5.13 -10.88 -6.29
N LEU A 132 4.82 -11.46 -5.12
CA LEU A 132 5.28 -11.01 -3.82
C LEU A 132 6.09 -12.13 -3.16
N VAL A 133 7.30 -11.80 -2.73
CA VAL A 133 8.08 -12.63 -1.81
C VAL A 133 8.27 -11.84 -0.52
N GLN A 134 7.77 -12.38 0.58
CA GLN A 134 7.90 -11.79 1.91
C GLN A 134 8.67 -12.73 2.82
N ILE A 135 9.71 -12.21 3.47
CA ILE A 135 10.58 -12.93 4.39
C ILE A 135 10.36 -12.36 5.78
N THR A 136 9.94 -13.20 6.71
CA THR A 136 9.76 -12.80 8.11
C THR A 136 10.81 -13.52 8.95
N PRO A 137 11.89 -12.84 9.37
CA PRO A 137 12.89 -13.44 10.25
C PRO A 137 12.21 -13.96 11.53
N GLN A 138 12.44 -15.23 11.87
CA GLN A 138 12.01 -15.75 13.15
C GLN A 138 12.94 -15.18 14.22
N LYS A 139 12.38 -14.40 15.13
CA LYS A 139 13.16 -13.80 16.22
C LYS A 139 13.58 -14.90 17.20
N GLY A 140 14.88 -15.16 17.25
CA GLY A 140 15.46 -15.97 18.31
C GLY A 140 15.28 -15.31 19.68
N ARG A 141 15.37 -16.10 20.75
CA ARG A 141 15.19 -15.62 22.14
C ARG A 141 16.49 -15.65 22.94
N GLU A 142 17.62 -15.95 22.32
CA GLU A 142 18.91 -16.08 22.98
C GLU A 142 19.53 -14.71 23.31
N CYS A 143 19.29 -13.69 22.46
CA CYS A 143 19.95 -12.40 22.58
C CYS A 143 19.15 -11.23 21.99
N SER A 144 19.52 -10.02 22.39
CA SER A 144 19.06 -8.75 21.83
C SER A 144 20.20 -7.90 21.26
N LYS A 145 21.43 -8.10 21.77
CA LYS A 145 22.67 -7.42 21.38
C LYS A 145 23.84 -8.38 21.50
N ASP A 146 24.96 -8.06 20.84
CA ASP A 146 26.16 -8.92 20.84
C ASP A 146 26.69 -9.24 22.23
N SER A 147 26.57 -8.29 23.17
CA SER A 147 27.01 -8.51 24.56
C SER A 147 26.17 -9.52 25.35
N ASP A 148 25.03 -9.97 24.81
CA ASP A 148 24.27 -11.08 25.41
C ASP A 148 24.89 -12.44 25.04
N CYS A 149 25.82 -12.47 24.08
CA CYS A 149 26.53 -13.64 23.60
C CYS A 149 27.97 -13.69 24.11
N SER A 150 28.51 -14.90 24.24
CA SER A 150 29.89 -15.12 24.64
C SER A 150 30.42 -16.46 24.13
N THR A 151 31.74 -16.55 24.03
CA THR A 151 32.45 -17.77 23.63
C THR A 151 32.61 -18.69 24.84
N GLY A 152 32.37 -19.98 24.65
CA GLY A 152 32.59 -21.04 25.63
C GLY A 152 33.18 -22.29 24.98
N GLY A 153 33.31 -23.35 25.77
CA GLY A 153 34.04 -24.57 25.37
C GLY A 153 35.53 -24.45 25.66
N CYS A 154 36.23 -25.59 25.76
CA CYS A 154 37.64 -25.60 26.18
C CYS A 154 38.56 -24.84 25.22
N SER A 155 38.22 -24.79 23.92
CA SER A 155 39.01 -24.11 22.89
C SER A 155 38.35 -22.80 22.43
N GLY A 156 37.29 -22.34 23.12
CA GLY A 156 36.52 -21.17 22.71
C GLY A 156 35.68 -21.37 21.45
N GLU A 157 35.38 -22.63 21.11
CA GLU A 157 34.76 -23.02 19.84
C GLU A 157 33.23 -22.87 19.80
N ILE A 158 32.59 -22.63 20.95
CA ILE A 158 31.14 -22.56 21.08
C ILE A 158 30.70 -21.11 21.26
N CYS A 159 29.96 -20.56 20.29
CA CYS A 159 29.23 -19.31 20.49
C CYS A 159 27.84 -19.60 21.07
N THR A 160 27.55 -19.04 22.24
CA THR A 160 26.30 -19.25 22.96
C THR A 160 25.93 -18.02 23.78
N THR A 161 24.84 -18.08 24.55
CA THR A 161 24.48 -17.00 25.47
C THR A 161 25.58 -16.82 26.52
N ARG A 162 25.77 -15.59 26.99
CA ARG A 162 26.77 -15.29 28.03
C ARG A 162 26.58 -16.12 29.30
N GLU A 163 25.34 -16.39 29.67
CA GLU A 163 25.02 -17.28 30.80
C GLU A 163 25.52 -18.71 30.56
N ASN A 164 25.28 -19.26 29.37
CA ASN A 164 25.62 -20.65 29.05
C ASN A 164 27.11 -20.83 28.72
N ALA A 165 27.81 -19.78 28.30
CA ALA A 165 29.22 -19.86 27.93
C ALA A 165 30.10 -20.36 29.09
N THR A 166 29.74 -20.04 30.33
CA THR A 166 30.44 -20.51 31.54
C THR A 166 30.05 -21.93 31.97
N LYS A 167 28.92 -22.44 31.47
CA LYS A 167 28.35 -23.74 31.84
C LYS A 167 28.61 -24.83 30.80
N VAL A 168 28.93 -24.44 29.57
CA VAL A 168 29.12 -25.37 28.47
C VAL A 168 30.44 -26.11 28.64
N VAL A 169 30.38 -27.44 28.58
CA VAL A 169 31.55 -28.33 28.65
C VAL A 169 31.67 -29.02 27.31
N SER A 170 32.81 -28.84 26.65
CA SER A 170 33.18 -29.58 25.45
C SER A 170 34.29 -30.58 25.77
N ILE A 171 34.48 -31.57 24.88
CA ILE A 171 35.69 -32.38 24.90
C ILE A 171 36.85 -31.45 24.58
N CYS A 172 37.86 -31.33 25.45
CA CYS A 172 38.99 -30.41 25.24
C CYS A 172 39.96 -30.91 24.15
N VAL A 173 39.43 -31.14 22.95
CA VAL A 173 40.15 -31.60 21.77
C VAL A 173 40.21 -30.44 20.79
N TYR A 174 41.41 -29.94 20.56
CA TYR A 174 41.64 -28.91 19.55
C TYR A 174 41.47 -29.50 18.15
N ARG A 175 40.88 -28.71 17.24
CA ARG A 175 40.78 -29.04 15.81
C ARG A 175 41.38 -27.89 15.01
N ASP A 176 42.13 -28.22 13.96
CA ASP A 176 42.85 -27.21 13.17
C ASP A 176 41.94 -26.11 12.62
N TRP A 177 40.70 -26.45 12.26
CA TRP A 177 39.73 -25.48 11.75
C TRP A 177 39.32 -24.41 12.77
N TYR A 178 39.56 -24.60 14.08
CA TYR A 178 39.28 -23.58 15.10
C TYR A 178 40.08 -22.29 14.87
N GLU A 179 41.19 -22.34 14.14
CA GLU A 179 41.90 -21.13 13.66
C GLU A 179 40.97 -20.18 12.88
N CYS A 180 40.00 -20.71 12.14
CA CYS A 180 39.01 -19.93 11.40
C CYS A 180 38.17 -19.03 12.32
N LEU A 181 37.99 -19.39 13.60
CA LEU A 181 37.18 -18.60 14.54
C LEU A 181 37.78 -17.22 14.82
N LYS A 182 39.10 -17.05 14.59
CA LYS A 182 39.78 -15.75 14.69
C LYS A 182 39.34 -14.76 13.59
N LEU A 183 38.74 -15.28 12.50
CA LEU A 183 38.22 -14.50 11.37
C LEU A 183 36.78 -14.02 11.62
N THR A 184 36.20 -14.32 12.77
CA THR A 184 34.83 -13.94 13.11
C THR A 184 34.71 -13.53 14.58
N SER A 185 33.51 -13.15 15.00
CA SER A 185 33.16 -12.87 16.38
C SER A 185 31.86 -13.58 16.76
N CYS A 186 31.76 -14.00 18.02
CA CYS A 186 30.52 -14.48 18.59
C CYS A 186 29.60 -13.28 18.89
N GLY A 187 28.38 -13.30 18.37
CA GLY A 187 27.45 -12.19 18.55
C GLY A 187 26.00 -12.57 18.26
N CYS A 188 25.13 -11.56 18.30
CA CYS A 188 23.70 -11.74 18.16
C CYS A 188 23.28 -11.54 16.70
N VAL A 189 22.76 -12.60 16.08
CA VAL A 189 22.22 -12.56 14.71
C VAL A 189 20.76 -12.98 14.77
N ASN A 190 19.84 -12.04 14.50
CA ASN A 190 18.39 -12.25 14.56
C ASN A 190 17.88 -12.92 15.85
N GLY A 191 18.49 -12.58 16.99
CA GLY A 191 18.11 -13.10 18.31
C GLY A 191 18.70 -14.46 18.67
N VAL A 192 19.65 -14.96 17.88
CA VAL A 192 20.41 -16.19 18.14
C VAL A 192 21.88 -15.84 18.37
N CYS A 193 22.50 -16.41 19.40
CA CYS A 193 23.94 -16.29 19.63
C CYS A 193 24.67 -17.27 18.72
N THR A 194 25.39 -16.72 17.73
CA THR A 194 26.12 -17.47 16.72
C THR A 194 27.41 -16.76 16.31
N TRP A 195 28.32 -17.52 15.71
CA TRP A 195 29.46 -16.98 14.98
C TRP A 195 28.95 -16.14 13.81
N LYS A 196 29.38 -14.87 13.72
CA LYS A 196 28.91 -13.96 12.67
C LYS A 196 29.45 -14.42 11.30
N PRO A 197 28.56 -14.69 10.33
CA PRO A 197 28.97 -15.10 8.99
C PRO A 197 29.76 -13.96 8.32
N ASN A 198 30.83 -14.32 7.63
CA ASN A 198 31.54 -13.45 6.70
C ASN A 198 32.32 -14.31 5.70
N GLY A 199 32.66 -13.73 4.54
CA GLY A 199 33.27 -14.49 3.44
C GLY A 199 34.58 -15.19 3.80
N ALA A 200 35.46 -14.52 4.54
CA ALA A 200 36.76 -15.09 4.95
C ALA A 200 36.59 -16.27 5.93
N PHE A 201 35.68 -16.13 6.90
CA PHE A 201 35.38 -17.19 7.86
C PHE A 201 34.75 -18.41 7.18
N GLU A 202 33.74 -18.23 6.33
CA GLU A 202 33.08 -19.33 5.63
C GLU A 202 34.02 -20.05 4.66
N GLN A 203 34.88 -19.31 3.97
CA GLN A 203 35.89 -19.89 3.09
C GLN A 203 36.89 -20.75 3.88
N CYS A 204 37.40 -20.24 5.00
CA CYS A 204 38.31 -21.00 5.87
C CYS A 204 37.68 -22.31 6.36
N LEU A 205 36.41 -22.29 6.77
CA LEU A 205 35.69 -23.52 7.16
C LEU A 205 35.66 -24.53 6.01
N LYS A 206 35.31 -24.09 4.79
CA LYS A 206 35.26 -24.96 3.60
C LYS A 206 36.63 -25.54 3.23
N GLU A 207 37.69 -24.76 3.33
CA GLU A 207 39.08 -25.22 3.10
C GLU A 207 39.51 -26.32 4.06
N HIS A 208 39.00 -26.28 5.30
CA HIS A 208 39.16 -27.36 6.29
C HIS A 208 38.13 -28.49 6.17
N GLY A 209 37.31 -28.53 5.11
CA GLY A 209 36.28 -29.55 4.90
C GLY A 209 35.09 -29.46 5.87
N ILE A 210 34.91 -28.31 6.53
CA ILE A 210 33.81 -28.06 7.46
C ILE A 210 32.69 -27.34 6.73
N ASP A 211 31.48 -27.89 6.83
CA ASP A 211 30.26 -27.23 6.37
C ASP A 211 29.92 -26.03 7.29
N PRO A 212 29.92 -24.78 6.78
CA PRO A 212 29.61 -23.60 7.57
C PRO A 212 28.28 -23.69 8.33
N ASN A 213 27.28 -24.38 7.77
CA ASN A 213 25.96 -24.53 8.39
C ASN A 213 25.97 -25.37 9.68
N LYS A 214 27.04 -26.13 9.93
CA LYS A 214 27.23 -26.90 11.18
C LYS A 214 27.86 -26.07 12.29
N VAL A 215 28.51 -24.95 11.95
CA VAL A 215 29.23 -24.07 12.89
C VAL A 215 28.45 -22.80 13.16
N ILE A 216 27.85 -22.23 12.12
CA ILE A 216 27.05 -21.01 12.16
C ILE A 216 25.59 -21.42 12.38
N LYS A 217 25.03 -21.10 13.56
CA LYS A 217 23.58 -21.26 13.78
C LYS A 217 22.85 -20.25 12.92
N MET A 218 22.26 -20.72 11.83
CA MET A 218 21.49 -19.85 10.94
C MET A 218 20.12 -19.55 11.54
N PRO A 219 19.75 -18.26 11.71
CA PRO A 219 18.41 -17.91 12.12
C PRO A 219 17.41 -18.36 11.05
N GLN A 220 16.28 -18.90 11.50
CA GLN A 220 15.21 -19.30 10.61
C GLN A 220 14.42 -18.07 10.15
N ALA A 221 13.81 -18.15 8.97
CA ALA A 221 12.81 -17.20 8.52
C ALA A 221 11.65 -17.91 7.84
N ASP A 222 10.46 -17.36 8.04
CA ASP A 222 9.29 -17.76 7.27
C ASP A 222 9.31 -17.02 5.94
N VAL A 223 9.25 -17.75 4.84
CA VAL A 223 9.14 -17.20 3.49
C VAL A 223 7.73 -17.46 2.99
N TYR A 224 7.08 -16.39 2.54
CA TYR A 224 5.78 -16.42 1.89
C TYR A 224 5.94 -15.93 0.45
N ILE A 225 5.49 -16.74 -0.50
CA ILE A 225 5.43 -16.39 -1.92
C ILE A 225 3.95 -16.29 -2.29
N ALA A 226 3.58 -15.24 -3.02
CA ALA A 226 2.26 -15.10 -3.64
C ALA A 226 2.41 -14.65 -5.09
N ILE A 227 1.73 -15.35 -5.99
CA ILE A 227 1.63 -15.01 -7.41
C ILE A 227 0.15 -14.78 -7.71
N TYR A 228 -0.20 -13.52 -7.94
CA TYR A 228 -1.59 -13.10 -8.13
C TYR A 228 -2.06 -13.37 -9.56
N GLY A 229 -3.30 -13.82 -9.72
CA GLY A 229 -3.92 -14.07 -11.03
C GLY A 229 -3.46 -15.36 -11.72
N GLN A 230 -2.64 -16.21 -11.07
CA GLN A 230 -2.18 -17.47 -11.63
C GLN A 230 -2.76 -18.68 -10.90
N LYS A 231 -3.00 -19.76 -11.66
CA LYS A 231 -3.50 -21.03 -11.15
C LYS A 231 -2.39 -22.05 -10.92
N GLU A 232 -1.30 -21.93 -11.67
CA GLU A 232 -0.14 -22.83 -11.70
C GLU A 232 1.13 -22.01 -11.88
N LEU A 233 2.27 -22.53 -11.41
CA LEU A 233 3.55 -21.85 -11.49
C LEU A 233 4.12 -22.03 -12.91
N SER A 234 4.22 -20.95 -13.68
CA SER A 234 4.88 -20.99 -14.98
C SER A 234 6.40 -21.07 -14.85
N GLU A 235 7.08 -21.58 -15.88
CA GLU A 235 8.54 -21.67 -15.91
C GLU A 235 9.22 -20.30 -15.87
N GLU A 236 8.60 -19.29 -16.48
CA GLU A 236 9.04 -17.88 -16.39
C GLU A 236 9.03 -17.39 -14.94
N LYS A 237 7.91 -17.55 -14.23
CA LYS A 237 7.78 -17.11 -12.83
C LYS A 237 8.66 -17.93 -11.89
N ARG A 238 8.86 -19.22 -12.18
CA ARG A 238 9.83 -20.06 -11.48
C ARG A 238 11.25 -19.50 -11.64
N ALA A 239 11.65 -19.11 -12.84
CA ALA A 239 12.96 -18.55 -13.11
C ALA A 239 13.18 -17.21 -12.37
N GLU A 240 12.19 -16.31 -12.39
CA GLU A 240 12.24 -15.03 -11.66
C GLU A 240 12.43 -15.23 -10.15
N ILE A 241 11.67 -16.15 -9.54
CA ILE A 241 11.80 -16.48 -8.12
C ILE A 241 13.17 -17.11 -7.83
N LYS A 242 13.66 -17.98 -8.72
CA LYS A 242 14.97 -18.63 -8.58
C LYS A 242 16.11 -17.61 -8.60
N GLU A 243 16.03 -16.62 -9.47
CA GLU A 243 17.01 -15.55 -9.59
C GLU A 243 17.06 -14.70 -8.32
N LEU A 244 15.89 -14.28 -7.81
CA LEU A 244 15.80 -13.60 -6.51
C LEU A 244 16.40 -14.46 -5.39
N PHE A 245 16.03 -15.75 -5.33
CA PHE A 245 16.52 -16.65 -4.28
C PHE A 245 18.03 -16.86 -4.35
N SER A 246 18.63 -16.80 -5.54
CA SER A 246 20.08 -16.82 -5.72
C SER A 246 20.74 -15.60 -5.07
N VAL A 247 20.20 -14.40 -5.31
CA VAL A 247 20.68 -13.16 -4.69
C VAL A 247 20.50 -13.18 -3.16
N LEU A 248 19.44 -13.80 -2.67
CA LEU A 248 19.13 -13.92 -1.25
C LEU A 248 19.85 -15.10 -0.55
N GLY A 249 20.63 -15.92 -1.28
CA GLY A 249 21.37 -17.04 -0.71
C GLY A 249 20.53 -18.27 -0.36
N ILE A 250 19.34 -18.43 -0.95
CA ILE A 250 18.37 -19.50 -0.67
C ILE A 250 17.92 -20.27 -1.94
N SER A 251 18.74 -20.28 -2.99
CA SER A 251 18.41 -20.85 -4.31
C SER A 251 18.05 -22.34 -4.28
N CYS A 252 18.60 -23.12 -3.34
CA CYS A 252 18.38 -24.56 -3.23
C CYS A 252 16.98 -24.94 -2.70
N VAL A 253 16.22 -23.99 -2.15
CA VAL A 253 14.94 -24.31 -1.50
C VAL A 253 13.81 -24.49 -2.51
N LEU A 254 13.88 -23.82 -3.67
CA LEU A 254 12.77 -23.72 -4.62
C LEU A 254 12.30 -25.05 -5.21
N GLU A 255 13.19 -26.02 -5.35
CA GLU A 255 12.88 -27.32 -5.98
C GLU A 255 11.88 -28.16 -5.18
N ASN A 256 11.82 -27.95 -3.86
CA ASN A 256 10.97 -28.72 -2.95
C ASN A 256 9.72 -27.95 -2.48
N ILE A 257 9.45 -26.77 -3.04
CA ILE A 257 8.33 -25.93 -2.62
C ILE A 257 7.04 -26.41 -3.27
N LYS A 258 6.06 -26.75 -2.43
CA LYS A 258 4.69 -27.00 -2.87
C LYS A 258 3.91 -25.68 -2.91
N PHE A 259 3.40 -25.35 -4.08
CA PHE A 259 2.49 -24.23 -4.27
C PHE A 259 1.04 -24.68 -4.08
N GLU A 260 0.26 -23.85 -3.41
CA GLU A 260 -1.16 -24.02 -3.14
C GLU A 260 -1.96 -22.92 -3.83
N LYS A 261 -2.97 -23.34 -4.58
CA LYS A 261 -3.95 -22.43 -5.17
C LYS A 261 -4.95 -22.00 -4.11
N ARG A 262 -5.15 -20.70 -3.97
CA ARG A 262 -6.14 -20.09 -3.07
C ARG A 262 -7.02 -19.14 -3.85
N VAL A 263 -8.27 -19.00 -3.42
CA VAL A 263 -9.18 -17.96 -3.92
C VAL A 263 -9.28 -16.90 -2.83
N THR A 264 -9.12 -15.65 -3.22
CA THR A 264 -9.20 -14.50 -2.31
C THR A 264 -10.29 -13.56 -2.77
N SER A 265 -10.92 -12.85 -1.84
CA SER A 265 -11.95 -11.83 -2.11
C SER A 265 -11.35 -10.50 -2.59
N MET A 266 -10.24 -10.55 -3.34
CA MET A 266 -9.65 -9.38 -3.97
C MET A 266 -10.19 -9.25 -5.39
N PRO A 267 -10.58 -8.03 -5.82
CA PRO A 267 -11.17 -7.83 -7.13
C PRO A 267 -10.16 -8.09 -8.25
N GLU A 268 -10.62 -8.75 -9.30
CA GLU A 268 -9.95 -8.95 -10.58
C GLU A 268 -10.47 -7.91 -11.57
N GLY A 269 -9.58 -7.15 -12.20
CA GLY A 269 -9.93 -6.16 -13.20
C GLY A 269 -10.31 -6.78 -14.54
N ILE A 270 -11.05 -6.03 -15.37
CA ILE A 270 -11.34 -6.42 -16.76
C ILE A 270 -10.09 -6.39 -17.66
N VAL A 271 -9.07 -5.62 -17.26
CA VAL A 271 -7.70 -5.68 -17.80
C VAL A 271 -6.74 -6.14 -16.71
N ASN A 272 -5.60 -6.74 -17.09
CA ASN A 272 -4.62 -7.21 -16.12
C ASN A 272 -3.93 -5.99 -15.45
N PRO A 273 -4.13 -5.77 -14.14
CA PRO A 273 -3.61 -4.58 -13.47
C PRO A 273 -2.08 -4.62 -13.28
N TYR A 274 -1.44 -5.78 -13.45
CA TYR A 274 0.01 -5.94 -13.31
C TYR A 274 0.79 -5.57 -14.57
N THR A 275 0.12 -5.54 -15.72
CA THR A 275 0.71 -5.16 -17.02
C THR A 275 0.15 -3.84 -17.53
N PHE A 276 -0.91 -3.31 -16.91
CA PHE A 276 -1.50 -2.01 -17.26
C PHE A 276 -0.57 -0.86 -16.84
N ASN A 277 -0.28 0.05 -17.78
CA ASN A 277 0.61 1.17 -17.53
C ASN A 277 -0.17 2.36 -16.93
N PHE A 278 -0.38 2.33 -15.61
CA PHE A 278 -1.04 3.41 -14.88
C PHE A 278 -0.36 4.77 -15.04
N LYS A 279 0.97 4.79 -15.23
CA LYS A 279 1.73 6.04 -15.41
C LYS A 279 1.34 6.72 -16.72
N GLU A 280 1.34 5.95 -17.79
CA GLU A 280 0.99 6.48 -19.12
C GLU A 280 -0.49 6.81 -19.23
N ALA A 281 -1.37 5.97 -18.66
CA ALA A 281 -2.78 6.29 -18.60
C ALA A 281 -3.02 7.63 -17.88
N LEU A 282 -2.36 7.85 -16.74
CA LEU A 282 -2.49 9.09 -15.98
C LEU A 282 -1.94 10.29 -16.73
N ARG A 283 -0.81 10.13 -17.42
CA ARG A 283 -0.25 11.15 -18.30
C ARG A 283 -1.26 11.59 -19.37
N VAL A 284 -1.76 10.63 -20.14
CA VAL A 284 -2.70 10.88 -21.25
C VAL A 284 -3.94 11.61 -20.75
N GLU A 285 -4.52 11.21 -19.62
CA GLU A 285 -5.71 11.90 -19.10
C GLU A 285 -5.42 13.32 -18.59
N ILE A 286 -4.32 13.54 -17.89
CA ILE A 286 -3.98 14.87 -17.37
C ILE A 286 -3.64 15.81 -18.53
N GLU A 287 -2.90 15.34 -19.53
CA GLU A 287 -2.58 16.10 -20.74
C GLU A 287 -3.85 16.44 -21.52
N TRP A 288 -4.77 15.50 -21.71
CA TRP A 288 -6.05 15.76 -22.36
C TRP A 288 -6.90 16.79 -21.60
N LEU A 289 -6.98 16.70 -20.27
CA LEU A 289 -7.69 17.69 -19.44
C LEU A 289 -7.04 19.08 -19.55
N LYS A 290 -5.71 19.14 -19.65
CA LYS A 290 -4.96 20.38 -19.86
C LYS A 290 -5.22 20.98 -21.25
N GLU A 291 -5.11 20.19 -22.30
CA GLU A 291 -5.34 20.60 -23.70
C GLU A 291 -6.78 21.06 -23.93
N SER A 292 -7.73 20.42 -23.24
CA SER A 292 -9.15 20.78 -23.28
C SER A 292 -9.49 22.04 -22.46
N GLY A 293 -8.51 22.63 -21.76
CA GLY A 293 -8.70 23.80 -20.89
C GLY A 293 -9.48 23.52 -19.61
N ILE A 294 -9.70 22.25 -19.27
CA ILE A 294 -10.41 21.81 -18.07
C ILE A 294 -9.50 21.92 -16.84
N LEU A 295 -8.20 21.68 -16.99
CA LEU A 295 -7.22 21.71 -15.90
C LEU A 295 -6.03 22.61 -16.26
N LYS A 296 -5.73 23.61 -15.44
CA LYS A 296 -4.52 24.43 -15.58
C LYS A 296 -3.42 23.89 -14.68
N ILE A 297 -2.46 23.22 -15.30
CA ILE A 297 -1.31 22.59 -14.61
C ILE A 297 -0.05 22.72 -15.48
N SER A 298 1.12 22.81 -14.85
CA SER A 298 2.40 22.89 -15.57
C SER A 298 2.88 21.50 -16.00
N ASP A 299 3.70 21.43 -17.05
CA ASP A 299 4.25 20.15 -17.52
C ASP A 299 5.17 19.51 -16.45
N GLU A 300 5.87 20.32 -15.68
CA GLU A 300 6.71 19.82 -14.57
C GLU A 300 5.89 19.12 -13.48
N ASP A 301 4.69 19.64 -13.17
CA ASP A 301 3.79 18.99 -12.21
C ASP A 301 3.25 17.67 -12.75
N ILE A 302 2.92 17.60 -14.05
CA ILE A 302 2.51 16.34 -14.71
C ILE A 302 3.63 15.30 -14.58
N GLU A 303 4.87 15.67 -14.91
CA GLU A 303 6.01 14.76 -14.80
C GLU A 303 6.22 14.24 -13.38
N GLU A 304 6.16 15.10 -12.37
CA GLU A 304 6.36 14.68 -10.98
C GLU A 304 5.21 13.80 -10.46
N ILE A 305 3.95 14.04 -10.88
CA ILE A 305 2.80 13.17 -10.60
C ILE A 305 3.00 11.78 -11.25
N VAL A 306 3.30 11.75 -12.55
CA VAL A 306 3.45 10.50 -13.31
C VAL A 306 4.62 9.65 -12.80
N LYS A 307 5.69 10.31 -12.35
CA LYS A 307 6.87 9.65 -11.77
C LYS A 307 6.53 8.83 -10.53
N VAL A 308 5.66 9.34 -9.65
CA VAL A 308 5.25 8.66 -8.42
C VAL A 308 4.05 7.73 -8.60
N ALA A 309 3.32 7.84 -9.72
CA ALA A 309 2.12 7.06 -9.98
C ALA A 309 2.39 5.54 -10.00
N LYS A 310 1.61 4.81 -9.19
CA LYS A 310 1.64 3.35 -9.09
C LYS A 310 0.24 2.80 -8.90
N ARG A 311 0.04 1.55 -9.34
CA ARG A 311 -1.16 0.78 -9.02
C ARG A 311 -1.38 0.75 -7.51
N GLY A 312 -2.60 1.02 -7.06
CA GLY A 312 -2.93 1.03 -5.63
C GLY A 312 -2.74 2.38 -4.95
N TYR A 313 -2.20 3.38 -5.65
CA TYR A 313 -2.07 4.75 -5.14
C TYR A 313 -3.38 5.50 -5.35
N ALA A 314 -4.43 4.98 -4.72
CA ALA A 314 -5.78 5.50 -4.80
C ALA A 314 -6.48 5.41 -3.44
N GLY A 315 -7.57 6.16 -3.29
CA GLY A 315 -8.34 6.20 -2.06
C GLY A 315 -7.63 6.94 -0.92
N TYR A 316 -8.27 6.95 0.26
CA TYR A 316 -7.92 7.88 1.34
C TYR A 316 -6.48 7.77 1.85
N ASN A 317 -5.91 6.56 1.84
CA ASN A 317 -4.58 6.33 2.40
C ASN A 317 -3.44 6.59 1.39
N SER A 318 -3.72 6.52 0.09
CA SER A 318 -2.66 6.33 -0.91
C SER A 318 -2.77 7.20 -2.15
N HIS A 319 -3.85 7.97 -2.33
CA HIS A 319 -3.93 8.91 -3.45
C HIS A 319 -2.74 9.89 -3.41
N ILE A 320 -2.32 10.31 -4.61
CA ILE A 320 -1.20 11.23 -4.82
C ILE A 320 -1.71 12.64 -4.59
N GLY A 321 -0.95 13.45 -3.86
CA GLY A 321 -1.26 14.85 -3.67
C GLY A 321 -0.01 15.66 -3.37
N TRP A 322 -0.16 16.98 -3.37
CA TRP A 322 0.88 17.91 -2.98
C TRP A 322 0.94 18.01 -1.46
N TYR A 323 1.91 17.32 -0.86
CA TYR A 323 2.01 17.15 0.59
C TYR A 323 3.37 17.52 1.14
N GLU A 324 3.39 17.93 2.41
CA GLU A 324 4.63 18.12 3.15
C GLU A 324 5.28 16.75 3.43
N THR A 325 6.51 16.58 2.95
CA THR A 325 7.36 15.44 3.20
C THR A 325 7.88 15.47 4.64
N LYS A 326 8.43 14.35 5.11
CA LYS A 326 9.02 14.24 6.46
C LYS A 326 10.20 15.22 6.68
N ASP A 327 10.83 15.66 5.60
CA ASP A 327 11.94 16.64 5.62
C ASP A 327 11.46 18.09 5.55
N GLY A 328 10.14 18.34 5.58
CA GLY A 328 9.54 19.68 5.60
C GLY A 328 9.44 20.38 4.23
N LYS A 329 9.68 19.65 3.13
CA LYS A 329 9.48 20.16 1.75
C LYS A 329 8.13 19.73 1.23
N TYR A 330 7.59 20.41 0.22
CA TYR A 330 6.39 19.93 -0.47
C TYR A 330 6.75 19.21 -1.77
N ALA A 331 6.05 18.11 -2.05
CA ALA A 331 6.20 17.34 -3.27
C ALA A 331 4.89 16.59 -3.60
N TRP A 332 4.77 16.13 -4.85
CA TRP A 332 3.74 15.16 -5.24
C TRP A 332 4.13 13.79 -4.70
N ILE A 333 3.42 13.32 -3.68
CA ILE A 333 3.68 12.04 -3.02
C ILE A 333 2.35 11.36 -2.67
N PRO A 334 2.32 10.03 -2.50
CA PRO A 334 1.15 9.37 -1.95
C PRO A 334 0.91 9.81 -0.50
N TYR A 335 -0.36 9.93 -0.10
CA TYR A 335 -0.74 10.49 1.20
C TYR A 335 -0.06 9.81 2.40
N TYR A 336 0.12 8.49 2.39
CA TYR A 336 0.77 7.75 3.48
C TYR A 336 2.25 8.12 3.72
N GLU A 337 2.92 8.74 2.75
CA GLU A 337 4.30 9.20 2.88
C GLU A 337 4.40 10.61 3.48
N SER A 338 3.29 11.35 3.53
CA SER A 338 3.24 12.68 4.11
C SER A 338 3.60 12.69 5.59
N LYS A 339 4.06 13.85 6.06
CA LYS A 339 4.56 14.05 7.43
C LYS A 339 3.56 13.63 8.52
N ASP A 340 2.28 13.96 8.33
CA ASP A 340 1.21 13.79 9.34
C ASP A 340 0.03 12.94 8.82
N ALA A 341 0.32 11.92 8.00
CA ALA A 341 -0.70 11.06 7.39
C ALA A 341 -1.59 10.37 8.43
N LYS A 342 -2.92 10.57 8.33
CA LYS A 342 -3.92 9.91 9.18
C LYS A 342 -4.55 8.73 8.45
N LEU A 343 -3.95 7.55 8.62
CA LEU A 343 -4.37 6.35 7.89
C LEU A 343 -5.62 5.72 8.50
N VAL A 344 -6.59 5.42 7.64
CA VAL A 344 -7.82 4.71 7.99
C VAL A 344 -7.65 3.20 7.87
N LYS A 345 -8.39 2.44 8.67
CA LYS A 345 -8.31 0.96 8.74
C LYS A 345 -9.64 0.24 8.50
N CYS A 346 -10.69 0.97 8.15
CA CYS A 346 -11.98 0.37 7.83
C CYS A 346 -12.06 -0.03 6.35
N LEU A 347 -12.91 -1.01 6.06
CA LEU A 347 -13.20 -1.47 4.71
C LEU A 347 -14.47 -0.77 4.21
N GLY A 348 -14.34 -0.04 3.11
CA GLY A 348 -15.42 0.69 2.46
C GLY A 348 -16.16 -0.18 1.45
N LYS A 349 -17.35 0.28 1.05
CA LYS A 349 -18.08 -0.32 -0.07
C LYS A 349 -17.42 0.13 -1.38
N PRO A 350 -17.18 -0.78 -2.32
CA PRO A 350 -16.67 -0.40 -3.64
C PRO A 350 -17.69 0.45 -4.41
N MET A 351 -17.17 1.34 -5.26
CA MET A 351 -17.99 2.08 -6.20
C MET A 351 -18.53 1.13 -7.27
N THR A 352 -19.80 1.29 -7.62
CA THR A 352 -20.44 0.54 -8.69
C THR A 352 -20.95 1.52 -9.72
N TYR A 353 -20.51 1.37 -10.96
CA TYR A 353 -20.91 2.22 -12.08
C TYR A 353 -20.92 1.39 -13.37
N GLN A 354 -21.61 1.89 -14.39
CA GLN A 354 -21.55 1.35 -15.75
C GLN A 354 -20.94 2.40 -16.66
N LEU A 355 -19.90 2.04 -17.41
CA LEU A 355 -19.26 3.00 -18.31
C LEU A 355 -20.24 3.42 -19.42
N PRO A 356 -20.39 4.75 -19.68
CA PRO A 356 -21.19 5.24 -20.80
C PRO A 356 -20.55 4.79 -22.11
N LYS A 357 -21.32 4.58 -23.19
CA LYS A 357 -20.75 4.13 -24.46
C LYS A 357 -20.09 5.30 -25.21
N GLY A 358 -18.93 5.07 -25.83
CA GLY A 358 -18.29 6.04 -26.74
C GLY A 358 -17.23 6.90 -26.08
N THR A 359 -16.52 7.69 -26.88
CA THR A 359 -15.48 8.62 -26.42
C THR A 359 -16.10 9.95 -25.99
N VAL A 360 -15.47 10.65 -25.06
CA VAL A 360 -15.98 11.95 -24.59
C VAL A 360 -16.01 12.95 -25.74
N GLU A 361 -17.16 13.59 -25.93
CA GLU A 361 -17.32 14.69 -26.87
C GLU A 361 -17.74 15.94 -26.11
N LEU A 362 -16.80 16.89 -25.95
CA LEU A 362 -17.07 18.15 -25.28
C LEU A 362 -18.11 18.95 -26.07
N GLY A 363 -19.15 19.41 -25.39
CA GLY A 363 -20.17 20.25 -26.01
C GLY A 363 -19.54 21.49 -26.65
N LYS A 364 -19.89 21.78 -27.92
CA LYS A 364 -19.51 23.06 -28.52
C LYS A 364 -20.08 24.20 -27.67
N PRO A 365 -19.33 25.27 -27.38
CA PRO A 365 -19.89 26.43 -26.70
C PRO A 365 -21.07 26.94 -27.53
N SER A 366 -22.25 26.97 -26.93
CA SER A 366 -23.44 27.54 -27.57
C SER A 366 -23.15 29.00 -27.93
N PRO A 367 -23.30 29.44 -29.19
CA PRO A 367 -23.18 30.84 -29.52
C PRO A 367 -24.40 31.59 -28.98
N SER A 368 -24.15 32.56 -28.10
CA SER A 368 -25.03 33.69 -27.76
C SER A 368 -26.42 33.36 -27.21
N GLN A 369 -26.57 33.46 -25.90
CA GLN A 369 -27.75 34.13 -25.34
C GLN A 369 -27.33 35.51 -24.83
N SER A 370 -27.76 36.53 -25.56
CA SER A 370 -27.72 37.94 -25.15
C SER A 370 -28.53 38.16 -23.86
N PRO A 371 -28.24 39.26 -23.13
CA PRO A 371 -28.67 39.42 -21.74
C PRO A 371 -30.18 39.60 -21.63
N SER A 372 -30.84 38.77 -20.83
CA SER A 372 -32.18 39.06 -20.35
C SER A 372 -32.11 39.82 -19.03
N THR A 373 -32.78 40.97 -19.02
CA THR A 373 -32.89 41.99 -17.98
C THR A 373 -33.45 41.41 -16.66
N PRO A 374 -33.11 42.00 -15.48
CA PRO A 374 -33.42 41.41 -14.18
C PRO A 374 -34.92 41.48 -13.85
N LYS A 375 -35.54 40.35 -13.52
CA LYS A 375 -36.81 40.33 -12.79
C LYS A 375 -36.55 40.22 -11.29
N SER A 376 -36.94 41.27 -10.57
CA SER A 376 -37.05 41.31 -9.12
C SER A 376 -38.16 40.37 -8.60
N PRO A 377 -38.12 39.99 -7.31
CA PRO A 377 -38.68 38.75 -6.80
C PRO A 377 -40.18 38.84 -6.58
N THR A 378 -40.89 37.79 -6.98
CA THR A 378 -42.30 37.60 -6.61
C THR A 378 -42.37 36.61 -5.45
N SER A 379 -42.84 37.13 -4.31
CA SER A 379 -43.26 36.38 -3.13
C SER A 379 -44.50 35.53 -3.42
N SER A 380 -44.50 34.30 -2.92
CA SER A 380 -45.66 33.52 -2.40
C SER A 380 -45.24 32.04 -2.39
N ALA A 381 -45.60 31.17 -1.46
CA ALA A 381 -46.32 31.29 -0.21
C ALA A 381 -45.93 30.07 0.64
N ILE A 382 -45.89 30.30 1.94
CA ILE A 382 -45.82 29.28 2.98
C ILE A 382 -47.20 28.59 3.05
N CYS A 383 -47.23 27.25 3.01
CA CYS A 383 -48.28 26.46 3.62
C CYS A 383 -47.64 25.47 4.59
N GLY A 384 -47.75 25.76 5.90
CA GLY A 384 -47.64 24.75 6.95
C GLY A 384 -48.83 23.79 6.88
N THR A 385 -48.85 22.66 7.57
CA THR A 385 -48.67 22.57 9.02
C THR A 385 -48.47 21.12 9.46
N GLY A 386 -47.65 20.96 10.50
CA GLY A 386 -47.53 19.76 11.32
C GLY A 386 -46.93 20.20 12.66
N ILE A 387 -47.79 20.70 13.52
CA ILE A 387 -47.51 21.44 14.76
C ILE A 387 -47.18 20.47 15.92
N VAL A 388 -46.11 20.80 16.67
CA VAL A 388 -45.94 20.81 18.15
C VAL A 388 -45.97 19.43 18.84
N VAL A 389 -45.00 19.07 19.72
CA VAL A 389 -44.94 19.53 21.12
C VAL A 389 -43.51 19.67 21.63
N LEU A 390 -43.14 20.91 22.00
CA LEU A 390 -42.02 21.22 22.89
C LEU A 390 -42.57 21.31 24.33
N GLY A 391 -42.32 20.30 25.14
CA GLY A 391 -42.69 20.27 26.55
C GLY A 391 -41.72 21.10 27.42
N VAL A 392 -42.10 22.33 27.74
CA VAL A 392 -41.46 23.13 28.80
C VAL A 392 -42.04 22.70 30.14
N LEU A 393 -41.23 21.98 30.94
CA LEU A 393 -41.52 21.71 32.35
C LEU A 393 -40.81 22.75 33.22
N LEU A 394 -41.60 23.54 33.94
CA LEU A 394 -41.26 24.18 35.22
C LEU A 394 -42.45 24.04 36.19
N PRO A 395 -42.19 23.89 37.51
CA PRO A 395 -43.15 23.35 38.47
C PRO A 395 -43.90 24.46 39.22
N LEU A 396 -45.15 24.21 39.57
CA LEU A 396 -45.81 24.88 40.69
C LEU A 396 -46.51 23.84 41.55
N SER A 397 -46.11 23.87 42.81
CA SER A 397 -46.46 22.98 43.91
C SER A 397 -47.70 23.46 44.66
N LEU A 398 -48.23 22.56 45.52
CA LEU A 398 -49.24 22.72 46.58
C LEU A 398 -50.69 22.47 46.10
N ARG A 399 -51.56 21.70 46.77
CA ARG A 399 -51.64 21.26 48.18
C ARG A 399 -52.75 20.17 48.31
N ARG A 400 -52.58 19.24 49.27
CA ARG A 400 -53.57 18.60 50.20
C ARG A 400 -55.08 18.65 49.83
N LYS A 401 -55.93 17.63 49.99
CA LYS A 401 -56.20 16.57 51.00
C LYS A 401 -57.11 15.54 50.25
N ASP A 402 -57.15 14.25 50.56
CA ASP A 402 -57.57 13.61 51.82
C ASP A 402 -56.67 12.45 52.25
#